data_AF-A0A8C8UIX7-F1
#
_entry.id   AF-A0A8C8UIX7-F1
#
_cell.length_a   1.000
_cell.length_b   1.000
_cell.length_c   1.000
_cell.angle_alpha   90.00
_cell.angle_beta   90.00
_cell.angle_gamma   90.00
#
_symmetry.space_group_name_H-M   'P 1'
#
loop_
_entity.id
_entity.type
_entity.pdbx_description
1 polymer ?
#
loop_
_entity_poly.entity_id
_entity_poly.type
_entity_poly.pdbx_seq_one_letter_code
_entity_poly.pdbx_strand_id
1 'polypeptide(L)'
;MWRRENVACSTGSETSSYCGVRKLKKISKMVSYDSLYNEVWKFEKHYRGRELPGFVNYKTFETIIRNQIKVLEEPAVDMLHRVTGEYCTVSHVSAFFNLHRTTKSKLEDIRLEQEKEAEKMIRLHFQMEQIIYCQDQLYRGALKKVRDKEAEEEKNETKSSAFTSSQSQASQNSSMDEIFQHLNAYRQEAHNRISSHIPLIIQYFILKMFADQLQKGMLQLLQNKDSCGWLLKERNDTSEKRKFLKKRLSRLAQARRQLAKFPG
;
A
#
# COMPACT_ATOMS: atom_id res chain seq x y z
N MET A 1 -30.18 -12.06 46.31
CA MET A 1 -30.68 -10.75 45.84
C MET A 1 -29.48 -9.89 45.46
N TRP A 2 -28.88 -10.18 44.30
CA TRP A 2 -27.69 -9.49 43.77
C TRP A 2 -28.16 -8.36 42.86
N ARG A 3 -27.86 -7.11 43.23
CA ARG A 3 -28.14 -5.94 42.38
C ARG A 3 -26.82 -5.50 41.75
N ARG A 4 -26.60 -5.90 40.48
CA ARG A 4 -25.60 -5.30 39.60
C ARG A 4 -26.24 -4.06 38.96
N GLU A 5 -25.59 -2.93 39.12
CA GLU A 5 -25.88 -1.74 38.33
C GLU A 5 -25.31 -1.93 36.93
N ASN A 6 -26.21 -2.01 35.96
CA ASN A 6 -25.92 -1.94 34.54
C ASN A 6 -25.71 -0.46 34.18
N VAL A 7 -24.48 -0.10 33.82
CA VAL A 7 -24.24 1.11 33.02
C VAL A 7 -24.05 0.65 31.58
N ALA A 8 -25.02 1.03 30.76
CA ALA A 8 -25.02 0.83 29.32
C ALA A 8 -23.94 1.69 28.67
N CYS A 9 -23.08 1.07 27.85
CA CYS A 9 -22.31 1.76 26.83
C CYS A 9 -22.63 1.10 25.48
N SER A 10 -23.43 1.81 24.71
CA SER A 10 -23.89 1.44 23.38
C SER A 10 -22.74 1.49 22.36
N THR A 11 -22.64 0.42 21.57
CA THR A 11 -22.40 0.38 20.11
C THR A 11 -21.44 1.42 19.50
N GLY A 12 -20.31 0.93 18.95
CA GLY A 12 -19.40 1.72 18.13
C GLY A 12 -18.40 0.89 17.31
N SER A 13 -18.92 0.21 16.29
CA SER A 13 -18.25 -0.14 15.01
C SER A 13 -16.85 -0.77 15.02
N GLU A 14 -16.80 -2.09 15.07
CA GLU A 14 -15.78 -2.92 14.44
C GLU A 14 -15.92 -2.90 12.90
N THR A 15 -15.43 -1.85 12.23
CA THR A 15 -15.24 -1.90 10.76
C THR A 15 -14.16 -0.91 10.32
N SER A 16 -12.88 -1.20 10.56
CA SER A 16 -11.78 -0.35 10.07
C SER A 16 -10.62 -1.10 9.40
N SER A 17 -10.84 -2.35 8.95
CA SER A 17 -9.85 -3.12 8.19
C SER A 17 -10.22 -3.34 6.72
N TYR A 18 -11.44 -2.98 6.31
CA TYR A 18 -11.99 -3.21 4.96
C TYR A 18 -12.28 -1.93 4.15
N CYS A 19 -11.60 -0.82 4.48
CA CYS A 19 -11.76 0.47 3.78
C CYS A 19 -10.65 0.73 2.74
N GLY A 20 -9.42 0.25 2.98
CA GLY A 20 -8.27 0.49 2.10
C GLY A 20 -8.38 -0.19 0.73
N VAL A 21 -8.84 -1.45 0.70
CA VAL A 21 -8.94 -2.24 -0.55
C VAL A 21 -10.04 -1.70 -1.49
N ARG A 22 -11.06 -1.01 -0.95
CA ARG A 22 -12.14 -0.40 -1.74
C ARG A 22 -11.76 0.92 -2.41
N LYS A 23 -10.72 1.61 -1.94
CA LYS A 23 -10.27 2.87 -2.56
C LYS A 23 -9.34 2.68 -3.76
N LEU A 24 -8.61 1.56 -3.84
CA LEU A 24 -7.86 1.20 -5.05
C LEU A 24 -8.78 0.82 -6.22
N LYS A 25 -9.98 0.30 -5.94
CA LYS A 25 -11.02 0.02 -6.95
C LYS A 25 -11.64 1.27 -7.60
N LYS A 26 -11.41 2.46 -7.02
CA LYS A 26 -12.00 3.73 -7.47
C LYS A 26 -11.00 4.65 -8.18
N ILE A 27 -9.69 4.44 -7.97
CA ILE A 27 -8.62 5.23 -8.63
C ILE A 27 -8.26 4.62 -10.00
N SER A 28 -8.56 3.34 -10.25
CA SER A 28 -8.35 2.70 -11.57
C SER A 28 -9.53 2.86 -12.54
N LYS A 29 -10.57 3.62 -12.19
CA LYS A 29 -11.81 3.73 -12.99
C LYS A 29 -11.80 4.87 -14.02
N MET A 30 -10.67 5.53 -14.27
CA MET A 30 -10.64 6.66 -15.21
C MET A 30 -9.29 6.82 -15.94
N VAL A 31 -8.81 5.76 -16.59
CA VAL A 31 -8.49 5.98 -18.01
C VAL A 31 -9.82 5.74 -18.69
N SER A 32 -10.55 6.83 -18.99
CA SER A 32 -11.90 6.74 -19.54
C SER A 32 -11.87 5.78 -20.72
N TYR A 33 -12.76 4.79 -20.73
CA TYR A 33 -12.90 3.87 -21.87
C TYR A 33 -12.95 4.64 -23.20
N ASP A 34 -13.62 5.80 -23.17
CA ASP A 34 -13.72 6.75 -24.28
C ASP A 34 -12.37 7.35 -24.71
N SER A 35 -11.44 7.59 -23.79
CA SER A 35 -10.11 8.11 -24.12
C SER A 35 -9.29 7.06 -24.88
N LEU A 36 -9.40 5.81 -24.45
CA LEU A 36 -8.73 4.66 -25.07
C LEU A 36 -9.33 4.38 -26.45
N TYR A 37 -10.67 4.41 -26.53
CA TYR A 37 -11.43 4.32 -27.78
C TYR A 37 -11.03 5.38 -28.79
N ASN A 38 -10.97 6.65 -28.37
CA ASN A 38 -10.56 7.74 -29.24
C ASN A 38 -9.10 7.64 -29.69
N GLU A 39 -8.21 7.12 -28.85
CA GLU A 39 -6.80 6.92 -29.19
C GLU A 39 -6.66 5.83 -30.26
N VAL A 40 -7.28 4.66 -30.05
CA VAL A 40 -7.33 3.57 -31.04
C VAL A 40 -7.99 4.02 -32.34
N TRP A 41 -9.10 4.76 -32.27
CA TRP A 41 -9.81 5.29 -33.44
C TRP A 41 -8.96 6.25 -34.28
N LYS A 42 -8.22 7.15 -33.62
CA LYS A 42 -7.28 8.04 -34.31
C LYS A 42 -6.21 7.23 -35.02
N PHE A 43 -5.68 6.17 -34.41
CA PHE A 43 -4.63 5.35 -35.01
C PHE A 43 -5.13 4.54 -36.21
N GLU A 44 -6.27 3.87 -36.07
CA GLU A 44 -6.93 3.14 -37.15
C GLU A 44 -7.19 4.02 -38.38
N LYS A 45 -7.60 5.27 -38.18
CA LYS A 45 -7.91 6.17 -39.29
C LYS A 45 -6.67 6.77 -39.97
N HIS A 46 -5.60 7.04 -39.23
CA HIS A 46 -4.44 7.80 -39.74
C HIS A 46 -3.24 6.93 -40.15
N TYR A 47 -3.08 5.74 -39.58
CA TYR A 47 -1.87 4.93 -39.74
C TYR A 47 -2.13 3.54 -40.35
N ARG A 48 -3.38 3.18 -40.59
CA ARG A 48 -3.75 1.92 -41.24
C ARG A 48 -3.61 2.05 -42.76
N GLY A 49 -3.10 1.01 -43.41
CA GLY A 49 -2.86 1.02 -44.85
C GLY A 49 -1.85 -0.01 -45.36
N ARG A 50 -1.12 -0.68 -44.45
CA ARG A 50 -0.23 -1.80 -44.77
C ARG A 50 -0.57 -3.12 -44.07
N GLU A 51 -1.43 -3.09 -43.06
CA GLU A 51 -1.75 -4.24 -42.22
C GLU A 51 -3.08 -4.88 -42.64
N LEU A 52 -3.14 -6.21 -42.55
CA LEU A 52 -4.34 -6.98 -42.87
C LEU A 52 -5.43 -6.75 -41.81
N PRO A 53 -6.71 -6.93 -42.15
CA PRO A 53 -7.80 -6.98 -41.17
C PRO A 53 -7.48 -7.97 -40.04
N GLY A 54 -7.65 -7.55 -38.78
CA GLY A 54 -7.30 -8.35 -37.59
C GLY A 54 -5.83 -8.29 -37.14
N PHE A 55 -4.92 -7.77 -37.96
CA PHE A 55 -3.53 -7.51 -37.56
C PHE A 55 -3.39 -6.08 -37.07
N VAL A 56 -3.02 -5.95 -35.80
CA VAL A 56 -2.82 -4.66 -35.15
C VAL A 56 -1.35 -4.29 -35.20
N ASN A 57 -1.07 -3.02 -35.49
CA ASN A 57 0.29 -2.50 -35.43
C ASN A 57 0.81 -2.64 -34.00
N TYR A 58 1.81 -3.51 -33.83
CA TYR A 58 2.42 -3.76 -32.52
C TYR A 58 2.99 -2.48 -31.91
N LYS A 59 3.49 -1.54 -32.71
CA LYS A 59 3.99 -0.24 -32.22
C LYS A 59 2.89 0.64 -31.65
N THR A 60 1.70 0.59 -32.25
CA THR A 60 0.53 1.33 -31.75
C THR A 60 0.08 0.75 -30.42
N PHE A 61 -0.08 -0.57 -30.37
CA PHE A 61 -0.36 -1.29 -29.13
C PHE A 61 0.64 -0.93 -28.04
N GLU A 62 1.93 -0.93 -28.40
CA GLU A 62 3.02 -0.66 -27.48
C GLU A 62 2.98 0.75 -26.90
N THR A 63 2.70 1.73 -27.75
CA THR A 63 2.62 3.14 -27.34
C THR A 63 1.46 3.36 -26.35
N ILE A 64 0.28 2.81 -26.63
CA ILE A 64 -0.90 2.98 -25.78
C ILE A 64 -0.68 2.36 -24.40
N ILE A 65 -0.18 1.12 -24.36
CA ILE A 65 0.10 0.43 -23.10
C ILE A 65 1.17 1.14 -22.28
N ARG A 66 2.27 1.58 -22.90
CA ARG A 66 3.32 2.34 -22.21
C ARG A 66 2.80 3.61 -21.58
N ASN A 67 1.97 4.36 -22.31
CA ASN A 67 1.36 5.60 -21.81
C ASN A 67 0.51 5.31 -20.56
N GLN A 68 -0.28 4.24 -20.57
CA GLN A 68 -1.10 3.85 -19.41
C GLN A 68 -0.25 3.47 -18.20
N ILE A 69 0.82 2.70 -18.40
CA ILE A 69 1.71 2.27 -17.32
C ILE A 69 2.43 3.45 -16.68
N LYS A 70 2.87 4.43 -17.49
CA LYS A 70 3.53 5.65 -16.98
C LYS A 70 2.67 6.45 -16.02
N VAL A 71 1.35 6.54 -16.29
CA VAL A 71 0.42 7.28 -15.42
C VAL A 71 0.29 6.64 -14.04
N LEU A 72 0.61 5.35 -13.90
CA LEU A 72 0.52 4.62 -12.64
C LEU A 72 1.76 4.76 -11.73
N GLU A 73 2.85 5.34 -12.23
CA GLU A 73 4.10 5.49 -11.47
C GLU A 73 3.93 6.44 -10.28
N GLU A 74 3.48 7.67 -10.52
CA GLU A 74 3.32 8.68 -9.46
C GLU A 74 2.30 8.27 -8.38
N PRO A 75 1.11 7.72 -8.71
CA PRO A 75 0.19 7.20 -7.70
C PRO A 75 0.78 6.09 -6.82
N ALA A 76 1.70 5.27 -7.35
CA ALA A 76 2.36 4.22 -6.59
C ALA A 76 3.38 4.79 -5.59
N VAL A 77 4.11 5.85 -5.98
CA VAL A 77 5.03 6.57 -5.10
C VAL A 77 4.25 7.32 -4.01
N ASP A 78 3.15 7.98 -4.37
CA ASP A 78 2.26 8.61 -3.39
C ASP A 78 1.71 7.62 -2.35
N MET A 79 1.38 6.40 -2.80
CA MET A 79 0.94 5.32 -1.90
C MET A 79 2.04 4.92 -0.93
N LEU A 80 3.30 4.82 -1.38
CA LEU A 80 4.45 4.56 -0.51
C LEU A 80 4.55 5.63 0.58
N HIS A 81 4.53 6.91 0.22
CA HIS A 81 4.63 8.01 1.18
C HIS A 81 3.50 8.01 2.21
N ARG A 82 2.26 7.71 1.78
CA ARG A 82 1.10 7.58 2.67
C ARG A 82 1.31 6.47 3.71
N VAL A 83 1.72 5.28 3.25
CA VAL A 83 1.98 4.13 4.14
C VAL A 83 3.12 4.47 5.09
N THR A 84 4.22 5.04 4.61
CA THR A 84 5.34 5.43 5.46
C THR A 84 4.94 6.42 6.56
N GLY A 85 4.05 7.38 6.25
CA GLY A 85 3.55 8.37 7.21
C GLY A 85 2.71 7.77 8.35
N GLU A 86 1.85 6.79 8.05
CA GLU A 86 0.96 6.17 9.05
C GLU A 86 1.71 5.23 10.00
N TYR A 87 2.67 4.45 9.48
CA TYR A 87 3.31 3.35 10.23
C TYR A 87 4.49 3.79 11.12
N CYS A 88 5.08 4.97 10.90
CA CYS A 88 6.31 5.39 11.61
C CYS A 88 6.09 6.19 12.92
N THR A 89 4.89 6.19 13.49
CA THR A 89 4.61 6.92 14.74
C THR A 89 5.06 6.15 16.00
N VAL A 90 6.35 6.19 16.34
CA VAL A 90 6.88 5.48 17.53
C VAL A 90 6.79 6.34 18.79
N SER A 91 6.07 5.86 19.80
CA SER A 91 5.80 6.58 21.05
C SER A 91 6.08 5.77 22.32
N HIS A 92 7.27 5.16 22.47
CA HIS A 92 7.50 4.24 23.62
C HIS A 92 8.88 4.31 24.29
N VAL A 93 9.53 5.48 24.35
CA VAL A 93 10.74 5.65 25.18
C VAL A 93 10.71 6.94 26.00
N SER A 94 9.64 7.22 26.74
CA SER A 94 9.51 8.51 27.47
C SER A 94 10.34 8.61 28.75
N ALA A 95 10.83 7.48 29.29
CA ALA A 95 11.50 7.43 30.59
C ALA A 95 12.92 8.06 30.59
N PHE A 96 13.66 7.89 29.49
CA PHE A 96 15.03 8.41 29.34
C PHE A 96 15.07 9.38 28.16
N PHE A 97 15.23 10.68 28.44
CA PHE A 97 15.16 11.72 27.41
C PHE A 97 16.26 11.59 26.35
N ASN A 98 17.50 11.30 26.78
CA ASN A 98 18.64 11.17 25.87
C ASN A 98 18.45 9.96 24.95
N LEU A 99 18.12 8.80 25.53
CA LEU A 99 17.79 7.61 24.75
C LEU A 99 16.63 7.87 23.80
N HIS A 100 15.55 8.51 24.25
CA HIS A 100 14.40 8.83 23.40
C HIS A 100 14.80 9.66 22.18
N ARG A 101 15.58 10.72 22.39
CA ARG A 101 16.05 11.60 21.33
C ARG A 101 16.93 10.84 20.34
N THR A 102 17.88 10.05 20.83
CA THR A 102 18.78 9.28 19.98
C THR A 102 18.03 8.20 19.19
N THR A 103 17.14 7.46 19.84
CA THR A 103 16.29 6.46 19.18
C THR A 103 15.40 7.11 18.13
N LYS A 104 14.78 8.26 18.43
CA LYS A 104 13.95 8.99 17.47
C LYS A 104 14.76 9.45 16.26
N SER A 105 15.96 10.00 16.47
CA SER A 105 16.83 10.40 15.35
C SER A 105 17.18 9.19 14.46
N LYS A 106 17.62 8.08 15.08
CA LYS A 106 17.97 6.86 14.34
C LYS A 106 16.77 6.26 13.60
N LEU A 107 15.58 6.36 14.19
CA LEU A 107 14.35 5.91 13.56
C LEU A 107 14.05 6.70 12.28
N GLU A 108 14.12 8.02 12.34
CA GLU A 108 13.89 8.88 11.15
C GLU A 108 14.97 8.65 10.08
N ASP A 109 16.23 8.46 10.48
CA ASP A 109 17.33 8.15 9.54
C ASP A 109 17.04 6.83 8.78
N ILE A 110 16.69 5.76 9.51
CA ILE A 110 16.38 4.46 8.91
C ILE A 110 15.12 4.55 8.04
N ARG A 111 14.10 5.27 8.51
CA ARG A 111 12.86 5.49 7.77
C ARG A 111 13.13 6.12 6.41
N LEU A 112 13.86 7.24 6.39
CA LEU A 112 14.16 7.96 5.16
C LEU A 112 14.96 7.09 4.18
N GLU A 113 15.92 6.31 4.68
CA GLU A 113 16.70 5.40 3.83
C GLU A 113 15.85 4.27 3.24
N GLN A 114 14.98 3.64 4.03
CA GLN A 114 14.10 2.59 3.53
C GLN A 114 13.05 3.13 2.54
N GLU A 115 12.51 4.32 2.80
CA GLU A 115 11.59 4.99 1.89
C GLU A 115 12.24 5.31 0.55
N LYS A 116 13.46 5.86 0.58
CA LYS A 116 14.25 6.14 -0.62
C LYS A 116 14.56 4.88 -1.43
N GLU A 117 14.90 3.78 -0.76
CA GLU A 117 15.19 2.52 -1.46
C GLU A 117 13.93 1.88 -2.04
N ALA A 118 12.82 1.92 -1.31
CA ALA A 118 11.52 1.47 -1.82
C ALA A 118 11.09 2.26 -3.06
N GLU A 119 11.26 3.59 -3.04
CA GLU A 119 10.93 4.45 -4.18
C GLU A 119 11.75 4.08 -5.42
N LYS A 120 13.07 3.89 -5.28
CA LYS A 120 13.92 3.44 -6.39
C LYS A 120 13.44 2.12 -6.97
N MET A 121 13.07 1.16 -6.12
CA MET A 121 12.61 -0.15 -6.57
C MET A 121 11.25 -0.07 -7.29
N ILE A 122 10.34 0.79 -6.83
CA ILE A 122 9.08 1.05 -7.52
C ILE A 122 9.35 1.65 -8.90
N ARG A 123 10.15 2.71 -9.00
CA ARG A 123 10.51 3.34 -10.28
C ARG A 123 11.18 2.36 -11.24
N LEU A 124 12.11 1.54 -10.74
CA LEU A 124 12.75 0.48 -11.53
C LEU A 124 11.74 -0.54 -12.05
N HIS A 125 10.76 -0.94 -11.22
CA HIS A 125 9.71 -1.86 -11.64
C HIS A 125 8.86 -1.27 -12.79
N PHE A 126 8.51 0.01 -12.71
CA PHE A 126 7.81 0.70 -13.80
C PHE A 126 8.64 0.81 -15.08
N GLN A 127 9.97 1.01 -14.97
CA GLN A 127 10.87 0.97 -16.12
C GLN A 127 10.88 -0.40 -16.80
N MET A 128 10.86 -1.49 -16.02
CA MET A 128 10.77 -2.85 -16.56
C MET A 128 9.42 -3.10 -17.23
N GLU A 129 8.31 -2.62 -16.67
CA GLU A 129 6.96 -2.76 -17.25
C GLU A 129 6.77 -1.95 -18.56
N GLN A 130 7.72 -1.08 -18.93
CA GLN A 130 7.75 -0.48 -20.29
C GLN A 130 8.16 -1.48 -21.38
N ILE A 131 8.74 -2.62 -21.00
CA ILE A 131 9.06 -3.73 -21.89
C ILE A 131 7.82 -4.60 -22.01
N ILE A 132 7.19 -4.57 -23.18
CA ILE A 132 5.97 -5.34 -23.42
C ILE A 132 6.32 -6.80 -23.65
N TYR A 133 5.97 -7.61 -22.66
CA TYR A 133 6.21 -9.04 -22.67
C TYR A 133 5.11 -9.78 -21.90
N CYS A 134 4.64 -10.88 -22.45
CA CYS A 134 3.71 -11.79 -21.80
C CYS A 134 3.93 -13.21 -22.33
N GLN A 135 3.80 -14.21 -21.45
CA GLN A 135 3.83 -15.61 -21.87
C GLN A 135 2.51 -15.98 -22.55
N ASP A 136 2.59 -16.75 -23.64
CA ASP A 136 1.43 -17.13 -24.46
C ASP A 136 0.30 -17.79 -23.66
N GLN A 137 0.65 -18.62 -22.67
CA GLN A 137 -0.32 -19.30 -21.83
C GLN A 137 -1.13 -18.32 -20.97
N LEU A 138 -0.44 -17.34 -20.37
CA LEU A 138 -1.07 -16.31 -19.55
C LEU A 138 -1.91 -15.38 -20.42
N TYR A 139 -1.36 -14.97 -21.57
CA TYR A 139 -2.06 -14.10 -22.51
C TYR A 139 -3.34 -14.75 -23.06
N ARG A 140 -3.27 -16.01 -23.49
CA ARG A 140 -4.44 -16.75 -23.98
C ARG A 140 -5.51 -16.89 -22.89
N GLY A 141 -5.09 -17.14 -21.66
CA GLY A 141 -5.99 -17.19 -20.51
C GLY A 141 -6.68 -15.85 -20.24
N ALA A 142 -5.94 -14.74 -20.30
CA ALA A 142 -6.49 -13.39 -20.14
C ALA A 142 -7.46 -13.02 -21.26
N LEU A 143 -7.11 -13.34 -22.52
CA LEU A 143 -7.96 -13.07 -23.67
C LEU A 143 -9.29 -13.81 -23.60
N LYS A 144 -9.26 -15.08 -23.16
CA LYS A 144 -10.48 -15.85 -22.94
C LYS A 144 -11.38 -15.18 -21.89
N LYS A 145 -10.80 -14.75 -20.76
CA LYS A 145 -11.56 -14.06 -19.70
C LYS A 145 -12.17 -12.75 -20.16
N VAL A 146 -11.51 -11.99 -21.04
CA VAL A 146 -12.06 -10.74 -21.58
C VAL A 146 -13.27 -11.05 -22.47
N ARG A 147 -13.15 -12.01 -23.38
CA ARG A 147 -14.24 -12.44 -24.27
C ARG A 147 -15.44 -13.01 -23.51
N ASP A 148 -15.17 -13.81 -22.48
CA ASP A 148 -16.24 -14.39 -21.65
C ASP A 148 -17.02 -13.27 -20.91
N LYS A 149 -16.35 -12.21 -20.44
CA LYS A 149 -17.00 -11.06 -19.78
C LYS A 149 -17.85 -10.25 -20.75
N GLU A 150 -17.33 -9.92 -21.93
CA GLU A 150 -18.10 -9.20 -22.96
C GLU A 150 -19.36 -9.97 -23.35
N ALA A 151 -19.27 -11.28 -23.52
CA ALA A 151 -20.42 -12.14 -23.83
C ALA A 151 -21.45 -12.25 -22.67
N GLU A 152 -21.03 -12.11 -21.41
CA GLU A 152 -21.94 -12.04 -20.26
C GLU A 152 -22.62 -10.68 -20.15
N GLU A 153 -21.91 -9.59 -20.44
CA GLU A 153 -22.45 -8.22 -20.44
C GLU A 153 -23.52 -8.06 -21.52
N GLU A 154 -23.28 -8.53 -22.75
CA GLU A 154 -24.27 -8.54 -23.85
C GLU A 154 -25.54 -9.33 -23.48
N LYS A 155 -25.39 -10.48 -22.82
CA LYS A 155 -26.54 -11.30 -22.37
C LYS A 155 -27.36 -10.65 -21.26
N ASN A 156 -26.75 -9.81 -20.44
CA ASN A 156 -27.44 -9.09 -19.37
C ASN A 156 -28.12 -7.82 -19.90
N GLU A 157 -27.52 -7.13 -20.87
CA GLU A 157 -28.12 -5.96 -21.53
C GLU A 157 -29.33 -6.35 -22.42
N THR A 158 -29.27 -7.49 -23.10
CA THR A 158 -30.38 -7.99 -23.93
C THR A 158 -31.63 -8.35 -23.11
N LYS A 159 -31.50 -8.62 -21.81
CA LYS A 159 -32.64 -8.82 -20.89
C LYS A 159 -33.28 -7.51 -20.41
N SER A 160 -32.57 -6.38 -20.53
CA SER A 160 -33.00 -5.05 -20.12
C SER A 160 -33.58 -4.22 -21.28
N SER A 161 -33.21 -4.54 -22.52
CA SER A 161 -33.59 -3.79 -23.73
C SER A 161 -34.38 -4.68 -24.69
N ALA A 162 -35.64 -4.92 -24.37
CA ALA A 162 -36.56 -5.68 -25.23
C ALA A 162 -37.36 -4.75 -26.15
N PHE A 163 -36.73 -3.78 -26.83
CA PHE A 163 -37.33 -3.14 -28.02
C PHE A 163 -36.30 -2.27 -28.76
N THR A 164 -35.74 -2.79 -29.85
CA THR A 164 -35.57 -2.11 -31.16
C THR A 164 -34.52 -2.86 -31.98
N SER A 165 -35.02 -3.48 -33.04
CA SER A 165 -34.25 -4.07 -34.13
C SER A 165 -33.66 -2.96 -35.01
N SER A 166 -32.35 -2.82 -35.02
CA SER A 166 -31.59 -2.15 -36.09
C SER A 166 -30.30 -2.92 -36.38
N GLN A 167 -30.50 -4.04 -37.07
CA GLN A 167 -29.46 -4.83 -37.72
C GLN A 167 -28.93 -4.06 -38.94
N SER A 168 -27.94 -3.17 -38.76
CA SER A 168 -27.12 -2.66 -39.88
C SER A 168 -25.98 -1.71 -39.46
N GLN A 169 -25.09 -2.06 -38.51
CA GLN A 169 -23.75 -1.43 -38.38
C GLN A 169 -22.62 -2.36 -37.86
N ALA A 170 -22.87 -3.66 -37.66
CA ALA A 170 -21.91 -4.57 -37.01
C ALA A 170 -20.64 -4.93 -37.81
N SER A 171 -20.51 -4.54 -39.08
CA SER A 171 -19.42 -5.01 -39.95
C SER A 171 -18.14 -4.18 -39.91
N GLN A 172 -18.17 -2.93 -39.45
CA GLN A 172 -16.97 -2.07 -39.33
C GLN A 172 -16.37 -2.06 -37.91
N ASN A 173 -17.16 -2.43 -36.90
CA ASN A 173 -16.74 -2.40 -35.49
C ASN A 173 -15.92 -3.64 -35.08
N SER A 174 -16.13 -4.78 -35.76
CA SER A 174 -15.44 -6.05 -35.46
C SER A 174 -13.91 -5.95 -35.39
N SER A 175 -13.27 -5.18 -36.30
CA SER A 175 -11.81 -5.07 -36.30
C SER A 175 -11.28 -4.19 -35.17
N MET A 176 -12.04 -3.20 -34.68
CA MET A 176 -11.64 -2.40 -33.52
C MET A 176 -11.89 -3.17 -32.23
N ASP A 177 -13.01 -3.87 -32.14
CA ASP A 177 -13.38 -4.67 -30.97
C ASP A 177 -12.32 -5.76 -30.70
N GLU A 178 -11.79 -6.40 -31.74
CA GLU A 178 -10.67 -7.34 -31.63
C GLU A 178 -9.40 -6.69 -31.05
N ILE A 179 -9.05 -5.47 -31.48
CA ILE A 179 -7.91 -4.71 -30.95
C ILE A 179 -8.12 -4.40 -29.47
N PHE A 180 -9.33 -3.99 -29.12
CA PHE A 180 -9.72 -3.68 -27.74
C PHE A 180 -9.62 -4.90 -26.83
N GLN A 181 -10.06 -6.07 -27.29
CA GLN A 181 -9.93 -7.32 -26.55
C GLN A 181 -8.46 -7.66 -26.23
N HIS A 182 -7.58 -7.53 -27.22
CA HIS A 182 -6.15 -7.78 -27.05
C HIS A 182 -5.49 -6.78 -26.09
N LEU A 183 -5.85 -5.50 -26.20
CA LEU A 183 -5.38 -4.45 -25.30
C LEU A 183 -5.85 -4.69 -23.87
N ASN A 184 -7.13 -5.04 -23.69
CA ASN A 184 -7.70 -5.37 -22.39
C ASN A 184 -7.05 -6.61 -21.78
N ALA A 185 -6.78 -7.65 -22.58
CA ALA A 185 -6.12 -8.85 -22.10
C ALA A 185 -4.73 -8.55 -21.54
N TYR A 186 -3.91 -7.79 -22.26
CA TYR A 186 -2.58 -7.41 -21.75
C TYR A 186 -2.66 -6.48 -20.55
N ARG A 187 -3.55 -5.48 -20.59
CA ARG A 187 -3.78 -4.54 -19.48
C ARG A 187 -4.17 -5.26 -18.20
N GLN A 188 -5.03 -6.29 -18.29
CA GLN A 188 -5.44 -7.12 -17.16
C GLN A 188 -4.22 -7.81 -16.52
N GLU A 189 -3.32 -8.38 -17.33
CA GLU A 189 -2.12 -9.07 -16.83
C GLU A 189 -1.10 -8.09 -16.23
N ALA A 190 -0.83 -6.97 -16.91
CA ALA A 190 0.03 -5.91 -16.37
C ALA A 190 -0.52 -5.36 -15.04
N HIS A 191 -1.83 -5.14 -14.97
CA HIS A 191 -2.50 -4.73 -13.74
C HIS A 191 -2.31 -5.75 -12.61
N ASN A 192 -2.47 -7.05 -12.88
CA ASN A 192 -2.26 -8.10 -11.87
C ASN A 192 -0.82 -8.11 -11.34
N ARG A 193 0.17 -7.94 -12.23
CA ARG A 193 1.59 -7.87 -11.82
C ARG A 193 1.87 -6.65 -10.94
N ILE A 194 1.49 -5.46 -11.39
CA ILE A 194 1.72 -4.21 -10.66
C ILE A 194 0.99 -4.24 -9.31
N SER A 195 -0.28 -4.64 -9.30
CA SER A 195 -1.10 -4.70 -8.07
C SER A 195 -0.60 -5.73 -7.06
N SER A 196 0.11 -6.76 -7.50
CA SER A 196 0.74 -7.73 -6.60
C SER A 196 2.12 -7.27 -6.13
N HIS A 197 2.93 -6.71 -7.05
CA HIS A 197 4.33 -6.44 -6.80
C HIS A 197 4.57 -5.15 -6.02
N ILE A 198 3.84 -4.06 -6.32
CA ILE A 198 4.02 -2.77 -5.63
C ILE A 198 3.75 -2.90 -4.12
N PRO A 199 2.63 -3.50 -3.65
CA PRO A 199 2.42 -3.69 -2.22
C PRO A 199 3.49 -4.57 -1.57
N LEU A 200 4.01 -5.57 -2.29
CA LEU A 200 5.06 -6.45 -1.79
C LEU A 200 6.38 -5.68 -1.57
N ILE A 201 6.75 -4.79 -2.50
CA ILE A 201 7.91 -3.91 -2.33
C ILE A 201 7.73 -3.04 -1.08
N ILE A 202 6.59 -2.37 -0.94
CA ILE A 202 6.32 -1.49 0.21
C ILE A 202 6.39 -2.29 1.52
N GLN A 203 5.73 -3.45 1.59
CA GLN A 203 5.73 -4.29 2.78
C GLN A 203 7.13 -4.77 3.14
N TYR A 204 7.94 -5.13 2.14
CA TYR A 204 9.30 -5.58 2.34
C TYR A 204 10.18 -4.48 2.94
N PHE A 205 10.18 -3.26 2.35
CA PHE A 205 11.05 -2.18 2.81
C PHE A 205 10.54 -1.52 4.10
N ILE A 206 9.26 -1.11 4.13
CA ILE A 206 8.70 -0.30 5.22
C ILE A 206 8.44 -1.12 6.48
N LEU A 207 8.15 -2.42 6.37
CA LEU A 207 7.92 -3.27 7.55
C LEU A 207 9.13 -4.16 7.83
N LYS A 208 9.47 -5.05 6.90
CA LYS A 208 10.44 -6.12 7.19
C LYS A 208 11.86 -5.57 7.33
N MET A 209 12.33 -4.80 6.35
CA MET A 209 13.69 -4.27 6.37
C MET A 209 13.86 -3.16 7.40
N PHE A 210 12.88 -2.27 7.51
CA PHE A 210 12.85 -1.28 8.57
C PHE A 210 13.00 -1.92 9.96
N ALA A 211 12.23 -2.97 10.28
CA ALA A 211 12.31 -3.63 11.58
C ALA A 211 13.69 -4.27 11.84
N ASP A 212 14.25 -4.97 10.84
CA ASP A 212 15.58 -5.59 10.94
C ASP A 212 16.69 -4.55 11.15
N GLN A 213 16.67 -3.46 10.36
CA GLN A 213 17.62 -2.36 10.50
C GLN A 213 17.46 -1.62 11.82
N LEU A 214 16.22 -1.43 12.28
CA LEU A 214 15.94 -0.82 13.57
C LEU A 214 16.50 -1.68 14.71
N GLN A 215 16.28 -2.99 14.69
CA GLN A 215 16.82 -3.90 15.70
C GLN A 215 18.35 -3.86 15.73
N LYS A 216 19.00 -3.94 14.56
CA LYS A 216 20.45 -3.83 14.43
C LYS A 216 20.97 -2.49 14.94
N GLY A 217 20.33 -1.40 14.56
CA GLY A 217 20.69 -0.05 15.01
C GLY A 217 20.53 0.13 16.51
N MET A 218 19.47 -0.42 17.12
CA MET A 218 19.28 -0.38 18.57
C MET A 218 20.35 -1.19 19.31
N LEU A 219 20.74 -2.36 18.79
CA LEU A 219 21.83 -3.15 19.38
C LEU A 219 23.19 -2.45 19.26
N GLN A 220 23.45 -1.77 18.13
CA GLN A 220 24.66 -0.97 17.95
C GLN A 220 24.77 0.18 18.97
N LEU A 221 23.65 0.82 19.34
CA LEU A 221 23.65 1.84 20.40
C LEU A 221 24.12 1.31 21.76
N LEU A 222 23.92 0.01 22.03
CA LEU A 222 24.32 -0.64 23.28
C LEU A 222 25.79 -1.08 23.30
N GLN A 223 26.46 -1.17 22.16
CA GLN A 223 27.86 -1.60 22.09
C GLN A 223 28.82 -0.58 22.69
N ASN A 224 28.49 0.71 22.60
CA ASN A 224 29.32 1.79 23.13
C ASN A 224 29.08 1.98 24.63
N LYS A 225 29.90 1.33 25.46
CA LYS A 225 29.80 1.35 26.93
C LYS A 225 29.80 2.77 27.51
N ASP A 226 30.63 3.66 26.98
CA ASP A 226 30.74 5.05 27.45
C ASP A 226 29.49 5.87 27.11
N SER A 227 28.83 5.56 25.98
CA SER A 227 27.59 6.20 25.56
C SER A 227 26.37 5.70 26.34
N CYS A 228 26.39 4.44 26.81
CA CYS A 228 25.27 3.86 27.57
C CYS A 228 24.97 4.63 28.86
N GLY A 229 26.00 5.08 29.58
CA GLY A 229 25.81 5.90 30.79
C GLY A 229 25.14 7.25 30.50
N TRP A 230 25.44 7.86 29.36
CA TRP A 230 24.81 9.11 28.93
C TRP A 230 23.37 8.91 28.42
N LEU A 231 23.12 7.83 27.67
CA LEU A 231 21.79 7.49 27.12
C LEU A 231 20.78 7.21 28.23
N LEU A 232 21.19 6.47 29.26
CA LEU A 232 20.35 6.08 30.41
C LEU A 232 20.36 7.11 31.55
N LYS A 233 20.89 8.32 31.31
CA LYS A 233 20.86 9.39 32.30
C LYS A 233 19.42 9.87 32.50
N GLU A 234 18.89 9.63 33.69
CA GLU A 234 17.59 10.15 34.10
C GLU A 234 17.58 11.69 34.15
N ARG A 235 16.40 12.29 34.00
CA ARG A 235 16.21 13.72 34.30
C ARG A 235 16.43 13.96 35.80
N ASN A 236 16.92 15.15 36.13
CA ASN A 236 17.15 15.53 37.53
C ASN A 236 15.85 15.44 38.35
N ASP A 237 14.73 15.92 37.81
CA ASP A 237 13.44 15.90 38.51
C ASP A 237 12.95 14.48 38.83
N THR A 238 13.10 13.54 37.88
CA THR A 238 12.71 12.13 38.09
C THR A 238 13.64 11.45 39.10
N SER A 239 14.93 11.75 39.05
CA SER A 239 15.92 11.25 40.00
C SER A 239 15.63 11.74 41.42
N GLU A 240 15.34 13.04 41.61
CA GLU A 240 15.02 13.62 42.91
C GLU A 240 13.69 13.09 43.46
N LYS A 241 12.64 12.98 42.62
CA LYS A 241 11.38 12.33 43.01
C LYS A 241 11.60 10.89 43.46
N ARG A 242 12.39 10.12 42.73
CA ARG A 242 12.75 8.73 43.09
C ARG A 242 13.49 8.65 44.42
N LYS A 243 14.48 9.52 44.65
CA LYS A 243 15.19 9.62 45.94
C LYS A 243 14.24 9.98 47.09
N PHE A 244 13.36 10.95 46.88
CA PHE A 244 12.36 11.36 47.88
C PHE A 244 11.41 10.22 48.25
N LEU A 245 10.84 9.53 47.27
CA LEU A 245 9.95 8.39 47.47
C LEU A 245 10.66 7.23 48.19
N LYS A 246 11.92 6.95 47.84
CA LYS A 246 12.73 5.91 48.51
C LYS A 246 12.97 6.24 49.99
N LYS A 247 13.25 7.51 50.32
CA LYS A 247 13.38 7.97 51.71
C LYS A 247 12.05 7.90 52.47
N ARG A 248 10.93 8.21 51.81
CA ARG A 248 9.60 8.09 52.43
C ARG A 248 9.26 6.61 52.71
N LEU A 249 9.55 5.72 51.77
CA LEU A 249 9.33 4.29 51.91
C LEU A 249 10.15 3.71 53.08
N SER A 250 11.43 4.10 53.22
CA SER A 250 12.27 3.61 54.33
C SER A 250 11.74 4.08 55.69
N ARG A 251 11.27 5.33 55.80
CA ARG A 251 10.62 5.86 57.00
C ARG A 251 9.35 5.09 57.35
N LEU A 252 8.50 4.80 56.36
CA LEU A 252 7.27 4.02 56.56
C LEU A 252 7.58 2.58 56.98
N ALA A 253 8.59 1.95 56.37
CA ALA A 253 9.03 0.62 56.75
C ALA A 253 9.56 0.59 58.20
N GLN A 254 10.29 1.61 58.62
CA GLN A 254 10.75 1.75 60.01
C GLN A 254 9.57 1.94 60.97
N ALA A 255 8.60 2.82 60.64
CA ALA A 255 7.39 3.00 61.44
C ALA A 255 6.61 1.70 61.60
N ARG A 256 6.43 0.94 60.51
CA ARG A 256 5.79 -0.38 60.54
C ARG A 256 6.53 -1.36 61.47
N ARG A 257 7.87 -1.39 61.41
CA ARG A 257 8.67 -2.24 62.31
C ARG A 257 8.52 -1.84 63.78
N GLN A 258 8.36 -0.55 64.09
CA GLN A 258 8.13 -0.11 65.47
C GLN A 258 6.72 -0.46 65.94
N LEU A 259 5.70 -0.28 65.09
CA LEU A 259 4.33 -0.71 65.41
C LEU A 259 4.24 -2.22 65.67
N ALA A 260 4.98 -3.03 64.89
CA ALA A 260 5.01 -4.48 65.09
C ALA A 260 5.63 -4.92 66.45
N LYS A 261 6.37 -4.05 67.14
CA LYS A 261 6.91 -4.33 68.49
C LYS A 261 5.88 -4.12 69.60
N PHE A 262 4.74 -3.50 69.29
CA PHE A 262 3.61 -3.37 70.19
C PHE A 262 2.48 -4.27 69.68
N PRO A 263 2.57 -5.61 69.85
CA PRO A 263 1.41 -6.45 69.68
C PRO A 263 0.39 -6.03 70.74
N GLY A 264 -0.83 -5.73 70.30
CA GLY A 264 -1.96 -5.50 71.21
C GLY A 264 -2.29 -6.74 72.02
#